data_AF-A0A6J5KAP3-F1
#
_entry.id   AF-A0A6J5KAP3-F1
#
_cell.length_a   1.000
_cell.length_b   1.000
_cell.length_c   1.000
_cell.angle_alpha   90.00
_cell.angle_beta   90.00
_cell.angle_gamma   90.00
#
_symmetry.space_group_name_H-M   'P 1'
#
loop_
_entity.id
_entity.type
_entity.pdbx_description
1 polymer ?
#
loop_
_entity_poly.entity_id
_entity_poly.type
_entity_poly.pdbx_seq_one_letter_code
_entity_poly.pdbx_strand_id
1 'polypeptide(L)'
;MNIEEALQKANLDIRLRGEDAPHQWFAYAEIEANVLCDQQDLKLNFTFNCDRRIQAYAVYESELVVVTAGLFDFLCRLTDRIVSKGLFRELGCADAPTWTPSLERSDQTPRKIIQDIPFVDGVSEWKHDPERYALFFYLLLTLFRFVVFHEMGHFYHQHGKRSSDSSASMDVDSAQPKLLPENEALDAQAREIVADKFAMDMLTICTEAEIERMKSTPFMAPLEKKLLNSKERRAQFLLQAAYIYFAATDRLPDSVPEDSIKMSHPPAAFRLVTLAAMVTEKLGNKQAHSALAATIVGDALIAVALDRQPDQKWLARMQAPTLVEHYKNLYGRFSFWTKNSPRLMRGKNE
;
A
#
# COMPACT_ATOMS: atom_id res chain seq x y z
N MET A 1 -9.75 17.26 -20.52
CA MET A 1 -8.38 17.79 -20.43
C MET A 1 -7.46 16.67 -20.84
N ASN A 2 -6.45 16.92 -21.67
CA ASN A 2 -5.49 15.87 -21.99
C ASN A 2 -4.57 15.58 -20.77
N ILE A 3 -4.05 14.37 -20.62
CA ILE A 3 -3.19 13.97 -19.49
C ILE A 3 -1.97 14.87 -19.39
N GLU A 4 -1.34 15.23 -20.51
CA GLU A 4 -0.16 16.10 -20.53
C GLU A 4 -0.48 17.51 -19.98
N GLU A 5 -1.64 18.07 -20.33
CA GLU A 5 -2.09 19.36 -19.81
C GLU A 5 -2.38 19.27 -18.31
N ALA A 6 -2.98 18.17 -17.85
CA ALA A 6 -3.27 17.92 -16.45
C ALA A 6 -1.99 17.83 -15.61
N LEU A 7 -0.99 17.09 -16.09
CA LEU A 7 0.31 16.97 -15.43
C LEU A 7 1.03 18.33 -15.37
N GLN A 8 1.05 19.06 -16.48
CA GLN A 8 1.66 20.40 -16.53
C GLN A 8 0.97 21.37 -15.56
N LYS A 9 -0.37 21.38 -15.53
CA LYS A 9 -1.15 22.24 -14.62
C LYS A 9 -0.90 21.89 -13.15
N ALA A 10 -0.71 20.61 -12.85
CA ALA A 10 -0.37 20.12 -11.51
C ALA A 10 1.13 20.28 -11.16
N ASN A 11 1.95 20.84 -12.06
CA ASN A 11 3.40 20.95 -11.91
C ASN A 11 4.07 19.58 -11.62
N LEU A 12 3.60 18.56 -12.31
CA LEU A 12 4.15 17.20 -12.29
C LEU A 12 4.99 16.95 -13.53
N ASP A 13 5.90 15.97 -13.44
CA ASP A 13 6.74 15.56 -14.55
C ASP A 13 5.91 14.98 -15.72
N ILE A 14 6.53 14.88 -16.90
CA ILE A 14 5.88 14.35 -18.09
C ILE A 14 5.44 12.90 -17.90
N ARG A 15 4.43 12.50 -18.68
CA ARG A 15 3.95 11.11 -18.72
C ARG A 15 5.08 10.16 -19.10
N LEU A 16 5.23 9.09 -18.33
CA LEU A 16 6.06 7.95 -18.70
C LEU A 16 5.31 7.13 -19.75
N ARG A 17 5.90 6.97 -20.94
CA ARG A 17 5.35 6.11 -22.00
C ARG A 17 5.90 4.70 -21.86
N GLY A 18 5.13 3.70 -22.30
CA GLY A 18 5.53 2.29 -22.19
C GLY A 18 6.86 1.97 -22.88
N GLU A 19 7.22 2.69 -23.94
CA GLU A 19 8.50 2.55 -24.66
C GLU A 19 9.71 3.05 -23.85
N ASP A 20 9.50 3.98 -22.93
CA ASP A 20 10.53 4.57 -22.06
C ASP A 20 10.56 3.88 -20.68
N ALA A 21 9.65 2.93 -20.43
CA ALA A 21 9.53 2.28 -19.14
C ALA A 21 10.76 1.41 -18.84
N PRO A 22 11.34 1.50 -17.64
CA PRO A 22 12.60 0.81 -17.31
C PRO A 22 12.46 -0.71 -17.20
N HIS A 23 11.23 -1.25 -17.11
CA HIS A 23 10.97 -2.68 -17.12
C HIS A 23 9.52 -2.99 -17.55
N GLN A 24 9.30 -4.21 -18.08
CA GLN A 24 8.03 -4.65 -18.66
C GLN A 24 6.82 -4.58 -17.71
N TRP A 25 7.06 -4.61 -16.39
CA TRP A 25 6.00 -4.59 -15.38
C TRP A 25 5.15 -3.31 -15.40
N PHE A 26 5.69 -2.20 -15.92
CA PHE A 26 4.96 -0.93 -16.04
C PHE A 26 3.73 -1.08 -16.96
N ALA A 27 3.88 -1.76 -18.09
CA ALA A 27 2.79 -1.92 -19.05
C ALA A 27 1.61 -2.71 -18.43
N TYR A 28 1.92 -3.76 -17.68
CA TYR A 28 0.90 -4.55 -16.97
C TYR A 28 0.19 -3.73 -15.89
N ALA A 29 0.96 -2.97 -15.09
CA ALA A 29 0.41 -2.11 -14.06
C ALA A 29 -0.42 -0.95 -14.63
N GLU A 30 0.00 -0.34 -15.74
CA GLU A 30 -0.74 0.74 -16.41
C GLU A 30 -2.08 0.23 -16.94
N ILE A 31 -2.09 -0.92 -17.63
CA ILE A 31 -3.34 -1.54 -18.12
C ILE A 31 -4.29 -1.81 -16.95
N GLU A 32 -3.77 -2.38 -15.87
CA GLU A 32 -4.57 -2.70 -14.70
C GLU A 32 -5.14 -1.45 -14.03
N ALA A 33 -4.32 -0.43 -13.76
CA ALA A 33 -4.78 0.78 -13.10
C ALA A 33 -5.84 1.54 -13.92
N ASN A 34 -5.71 1.56 -15.25
CA ASN A 34 -6.76 2.11 -16.12
C ASN A 34 -8.08 1.35 -15.95
N VAL A 35 -8.05 0.02 -15.96
CA VAL A 35 -9.25 -0.81 -15.73
C VAL A 35 -9.86 -0.51 -14.35
N LEU A 36 -9.05 -0.36 -13.30
CA LEU A 36 -9.54 -0.05 -11.95
C LEU A 36 -10.19 1.33 -11.89
N CYS A 37 -9.57 2.33 -12.52
CA CYS A 37 -10.07 3.72 -12.55
C CYS A 37 -11.35 3.86 -13.38
N ASP A 38 -11.52 3.03 -14.42
CA ASP A 38 -12.71 2.97 -15.27
C ASP A 38 -13.90 2.23 -14.63
N GLN A 39 -13.63 1.21 -13.81
CA GLN A 39 -14.67 0.33 -13.25
C GLN A 39 -15.44 0.91 -12.06
N GLN A 40 -15.02 2.07 -11.54
CA GLN A 40 -15.70 2.74 -10.44
C GLN A 40 -16.62 3.85 -10.92
N ASP A 41 -17.68 4.14 -10.17
CA ASP A 41 -18.59 5.28 -10.40
C ASP A 41 -17.88 6.66 -10.45
N LEU A 42 -16.59 6.70 -10.16
CA LEU A 42 -15.74 7.89 -10.14
C LEU A 42 -15.22 8.28 -11.53
N LYS A 43 -15.13 7.35 -12.51
CA LYS A 43 -14.60 7.58 -13.87
C LYS A 43 -13.28 8.36 -13.87
N LEU A 44 -12.27 7.82 -13.20
CA LEU A 44 -10.96 8.47 -13.08
C LEU A 44 -10.06 8.07 -14.25
N ASN A 45 -9.07 8.91 -14.54
CA ASN A 45 -7.96 8.59 -15.43
C ASN A 45 -6.76 8.12 -14.61
N PHE A 46 -5.89 7.32 -15.21
CA PHE A 46 -4.62 6.92 -14.61
C PHE A 46 -3.43 7.26 -15.51
N THR A 47 -2.30 7.63 -14.90
CA THR A 47 -1.03 7.72 -15.62
C THR A 47 0.19 7.49 -14.74
N PHE A 48 1.29 7.04 -15.35
CA PHE A 48 2.61 7.14 -14.76
C PHE A 48 3.30 8.44 -15.21
N ASN A 49 4.09 9.06 -14.32
CA ASN A 49 5.02 10.13 -14.73
C ASN A 49 6.49 9.71 -14.54
N CYS A 50 7.40 10.44 -15.19
CA CYS A 50 8.84 10.13 -15.22
C CYS A 50 9.59 10.40 -13.91
N ASP A 51 8.91 10.95 -12.90
CA ASP A 51 9.52 11.37 -11.64
C ASP A 51 10.14 10.17 -10.89
N ARG A 52 11.33 10.38 -10.30
CA ARG A 52 12.08 9.39 -9.53
C ARG A 52 11.76 9.43 -8.04
N ARG A 53 10.94 10.36 -7.58
CA ARG A 53 10.41 10.38 -6.22
C ARG A 53 9.52 9.15 -5.99
N ILE A 54 9.29 8.81 -4.73
CA ILE A 54 8.39 7.72 -4.33
C ILE A 54 7.12 8.41 -3.83
N GLN A 55 6.21 8.70 -4.76
CA GLN A 55 4.97 9.43 -4.53
C GLN A 55 3.84 8.91 -5.44
N ALA A 56 2.61 9.10 -4.97
CA ALA A 56 1.39 9.02 -5.75
C ALA A 56 0.54 10.28 -5.50
N TYR A 57 -0.38 10.56 -6.41
CA TYR A 57 -1.17 11.80 -6.39
C TYR A 57 -2.61 11.57 -6.84
N ALA A 58 -3.53 12.26 -6.17
CA ALA A 58 -4.90 12.48 -6.60
C ALA A 58 -5.05 13.92 -7.12
N VAL A 59 -5.06 14.09 -8.44
CA VAL A 59 -5.22 15.40 -9.11
C VAL A 59 -6.69 15.68 -9.37
N TYR A 60 -7.32 16.42 -8.46
CA TYR A 60 -8.77 16.58 -8.39
C TYR A 60 -9.40 17.24 -9.61
N GLU A 61 -8.78 18.31 -10.12
CA GLU A 61 -9.34 19.09 -11.23
C GLU A 61 -9.42 18.32 -12.55
N SER A 62 -8.58 17.30 -12.70
CA SER A 62 -8.47 16.49 -13.92
C SER A 62 -8.94 15.05 -13.73
N GLU A 63 -9.48 14.72 -12.54
CA GLU A 63 -9.92 13.37 -12.19
C GLU A 63 -8.82 12.33 -12.50
N LEU A 64 -7.58 12.63 -12.13
CA LEU A 64 -6.39 11.89 -12.54
C LEU A 64 -5.64 11.34 -11.33
N VAL A 65 -5.44 10.02 -11.31
CA VAL A 65 -4.50 9.33 -10.42
C VAL A 65 -3.14 9.27 -11.10
N VAL A 66 -2.09 9.73 -10.42
CA VAL A 66 -0.72 9.72 -10.94
C VAL A 66 0.16 8.89 -10.01
N VAL A 67 0.90 7.94 -10.58
CA VAL A 67 1.95 7.21 -9.85
C VAL A 67 3.30 7.56 -10.46
N THR A 68 4.29 7.84 -9.60
CA THR A 68 5.65 8.13 -10.07
C THR A 68 6.38 6.87 -10.52
N ALA A 69 7.24 7.00 -11.54
CA ALA A 69 8.14 5.91 -11.94
C ALA A 69 9.01 5.43 -10.77
N GLY A 70 9.45 6.35 -9.92
CA GLY A 70 10.22 6.04 -8.71
C GLY A 70 9.46 5.22 -7.68
N LEU A 71 8.16 5.47 -7.46
CA LEU A 71 7.34 4.62 -6.59
C LEU A 71 7.17 3.21 -7.17
N PHE A 72 6.89 3.08 -8.46
CA PHE A 72 6.71 1.76 -9.05
C PHE A 72 8.00 0.93 -9.09
N ASP A 73 9.14 1.56 -9.42
CA ASP A 73 10.47 0.92 -9.34
C ASP A 73 10.79 0.47 -7.89
N PHE A 74 10.42 1.30 -6.91
CA PHE A 74 10.55 0.95 -5.50
C PHE A 74 9.72 -0.28 -5.12
N LEU A 75 8.47 -0.38 -5.59
CA LEU A 75 7.62 -1.57 -5.37
C LEU A 75 8.23 -2.82 -6.03
N CYS A 76 8.83 -2.68 -7.21
CA CYS A 76 9.52 -3.79 -7.88
C CYS A 76 10.72 -4.30 -7.07
N ARG A 77 11.57 -3.38 -6.58
CA ARG A 77 12.71 -3.70 -5.69
C ARG A 77 12.25 -4.41 -4.41
N LEU A 78 11.22 -3.87 -3.76
CA LEU A 78 10.67 -4.45 -2.54
C LEU A 78 10.14 -5.87 -2.77
N THR A 79 9.36 -6.05 -3.83
CA THR A 79 8.79 -7.36 -4.20
C THR A 79 9.90 -8.36 -4.54
N ASP A 80 10.89 -7.95 -5.34
CA ASP A 80 12.04 -8.78 -5.69
C ASP A 80 12.77 -9.27 -4.43
N ARG A 81 12.97 -8.39 -3.44
CA ARG A 81 13.63 -8.76 -2.17
C ARG A 81 12.82 -9.77 -1.37
N ILE A 82 11.51 -9.58 -1.26
CA ILE A 82 10.63 -10.48 -0.52
C ILE A 82 10.64 -11.88 -1.15
N VAL A 83 10.53 -11.96 -2.48
CA VAL A 83 10.52 -13.23 -3.21
C VAL A 83 11.89 -13.87 -3.21
N SER A 84 12.96 -13.11 -3.44
CA SER A 84 14.34 -13.60 -3.42
C SER A 84 14.72 -14.21 -2.08
N LYS A 85 14.24 -13.62 -0.97
CA LYS A 85 14.47 -14.10 0.39
C LYS A 85 13.61 -15.29 0.79
N GLY A 86 12.66 -15.71 -0.06
CA GLY A 86 11.80 -16.87 0.21
C GLY A 86 10.84 -16.65 1.39
N LEU A 87 10.38 -15.43 1.59
CA LEU A 87 9.55 -15.06 2.75
C LEU A 87 8.21 -15.79 2.82
N PHE A 88 7.65 -16.17 1.67
CA PHE A 88 6.45 -16.99 1.55
C PHE A 88 6.87 -18.42 1.19
N ARG A 89 7.31 -19.18 2.20
CA ARG A 89 7.90 -20.52 2.04
C ARG A 89 6.95 -21.51 1.37
N GLU A 90 5.65 -21.28 1.50
CA GLU A 90 4.63 -22.11 0.91
C GLU A 90 4.69 -22.13 -0.64
N LEU A 91 5.33 -21.14 -1.28
CA LEU A 91 5.39 -20.99 -2.74
C LEU A 91 6.83 -21.13 -3.27
N GLY A 92 7.16 -22.33 -3.76
CA GLY A 92 8.43 -22.62 -4.44
C GLY A 92 9.72 -22.59 -3.57
N CYS A 93 9.62 -22.35 -2.26
CA CYS A 93 10.80 -22.28 -1.37
C CYS A 93 10.83 -23.45 -0.37
N ALA A 94 11.62 -24.49 -0.66
CA ALA A 94 11.88 -25.58 0.29
C ALA A 94 12.75 -25.11 1.47
N ASP A 95 13.70 -24.21 1.20
CA ASP A 95 14.66 -23.73 2.19
C ASP A 95 14.07 -22.66 3.13
N ALA A 96 14.66 -22.53 4.31
CA ALA A 96 14.31 -21.44 5.22
C ALA A 96 14.75 -20.09 4.64
N PRO A 97 14.03 -18.99 4.94
CA PRO A 97 14.44 -17.65 4.54
C PRO A 97 15.87 -17.34 4.99
N THR A 98 16.67 -16.79 4.10
CA THR A 98 18.06 -16.40 4.43
C THR A 98 18.05 -15.04 5.11
N TRP A 99 18.33 -15.01 6.42
CA TRP A 99 18.44 -13.76 7.18
C TRP A 99 19.88 -13.54 7.65
N THR A 100 20.50 -12.48 7.15
CA THR A 100 21.88 -12.12 7.49
C THR A 100 21.93 -10.68 8.02
N PRO A 101 21.37 -10.42 9.21
CA PRO A 101 21.15 -9.06 9.69
C PRO A 101 22.48 -8.31 9.86
N SER A 102 22.48 -7.02 9.52
CA SER A 102 23.61 -6.12 9.76
C SER A 102 23.20 -4.93 10.62
N LEU A 103 24.10 -4.47 11.48
CA LEU A 103 23.88 -3.26 12.28
C LEU A 103 23.77 -2.03 11.37
N GLU A 104 24.62 -1.94 10.35
CA GLU A 104 24.61 -0.84 9.38
C GLU A 104 23.24 -0.67 8.70
N ARG A 105 22.60 -1.76 8.26
CA ARG A 105 21.24 -1.68 7.70
C ARG A 105 20.20 -1.41 8.77
N SER A 106 20.41 -1.87 10.00
CA SER A 106 19.48 -1.61 11.11
C SER A 106 19.42 -0.13 11.49
N ASP A 107 20.52 0.60 11.25
CA ASP A 107 20.62 2.06 11.44
C ASP A 107 20.03 2.87 10.26
N GLN A 108 19.62 2.21 9.18
CA GLN A 108 19.01 2.83 8.01
C GLN A 108 17.50 2.61 7.99
N THR A 109 16.77 3.56 7.40
CA THR A 109 15.34 3.37 7.15
C THR A 109 15.14 2.28 6.08
N PRO A 110 14.07 1.47 6.17
CA PRO A 110 13.72 0.49 5.15
C PRO A 110 13.75 1.06 3.74
N ARG A 111 13.21 2.26 3.57
CA ARG A 111 13.19 2.99 2.31
C ARG A 111 14.58 3.15 1.71
N LYS A 112 15.55 3.62 2.51
CA LYS A 112 16.92 3.86 2.03
C LYS A 112 17.56 2.56 1.56
N ILE A 113 17.43 1.50 2.36
CA ILE A 113 17.96 0.17 2.01
C ILE A 113 17.41 -0.30 0.66
N ILE A 114 16.10 -0.16 0.43
CA ILE A 114 15.47 -0.60 -0.81
C ILE A 114 15.93 0.25 -2.01
N GLN A 115 16.07 1.57 -1.84
CA GLN A 115 16.55 2.46 -2.91
C GLN A 115 17.98 2.13 -3.35
N ASP A 116 18.83 1.67 -2.43
CA ASP A 116 20.22 1.31 -2.71
C ASP A 116 20.37 -0.08 -3.36
N ILE A 117 19.32 -0.91 -3.36
CA ILE A 117 19.34 -2.25 -3.97
C ILE A 117 19.03 -2.13 -5.47
N PRO A 118 19.93 -2.52 -6.38
CA PRO A 118 19.65 -2.50 -7.81
C PRO A 118 18.55 -3.52 -8.16
N PHE A 119 17.58 -3.10 -8.95
CA PHE A 119 16.65 -4.01 -9.62
C PHE A 119 17.06 -4.17 -11.07
N VAL A 120 17.49 -5.38 -11.44
CA VAL A 120 17.88 -5.72 -12.80
C VAL A 120 16.91 -6.75 -13.32
N ASP A 121 16.00 -6.32 -14.20
CA ASP A 121 15.00 -7.19 -14.79
C ASP A 121 15.68 -8.32 -15.58
N GLY A 122 15.64 -9.54 -15.07
CA GLY A 122 16.13 -10.75 -15.77
C GLY A 122 17.24 -11.52 -15.07
N VAL A 123 17.81 -11.01 -13.97
CA VAL A 123 18.92 -11.68 -13.27
C VAL A 123 18.43 -12.53 -12.08
N SER A 124 17.22 -12.29 -11.58
CA SER A 124 16.74 -12.93 -10.35
C SER A 124 16.37 -14.40 -10.56
N GLU A 125 16.97 -15.29 -9.76
CA GLU A 125 16.78 -16.75 -9.85
C GLU A 125 15.32 -17.19 -9.70
N TRP A 126 14.52 -16.45 -8.93
CA TRP A 126 13.11 -16.75 -8.69
C TRP A 126 12.27 -16.75 -9.98
N LYS A 127 12.73 -16.11 -11.06
CA LYS A 127 12.01 -16.07 -12.34
C LYS A 127 11.88 -17.44 -13.01
N HIS A 128 12.79 -18.37 -12.71
CA HIS A 128 12.77 -19.71 -13.27
C HIS A 128 11.87 -20.67 -12.49
N ASP A 129 11.41 -20.27 -11.31
CA ASP A 129 10.43 -21.00 -10.52
C ASP A 129 9.01 -20.44 -10.80
N PRO A 130 8.08 -21.24 -11.35
CA PRO A 130 6.75 -20.75 -11.68
C PRO A 130 5.94 -20.23 -10.49
N GLU A 131 6.09 -20.82 -9.30
CA GLU A 131 5.35 -20.40 -8.11
C GLU A 131 5.92 -19.08 -7.56
N ARG A 132 7.24 -18.92 -7.56
CA ARG A 132 7.90 -17.68 -7.13
C ARG A 132 7.68 -16.55 -8.14
N TYR A 133 7.66 -16.86 -9.44
CA TYR A 133 7.26 -15.92 -10.47
C TYR A 133 5.81 -15.46 -10.27
N ALA A 134 4.88 -16.39 -10.00
CA ALA A 134 3.50 -16.06 -9.71
C ALA A 134 3.36 -15.19 -8.45
N LEU A 135 4.11 -15.53 -7.39
CA LEU A 135 4.17 -14.75 -6.16
C LEU A 135 4.69 -13.32 -6.41
N PHE A 136 5.79 -13.17 -7.15
CA PHE A 136 6.33 -11.84 -7.48
C PHE A 136 5.27 -11.00 -8.17
N PHE A 137 4.68 -11.51 -9.24
CA PHE A 137 3.70 -10.75 -10.00
C PHE A 137 2.48 -10.40 -9.14
N TYR A 138 1.94 -11.38 -8.40
CA TYR A 138 0.77 -11.17 -7.56
C TYR A 138 1.02 -10.18 -6.42
N LEU A 139 2.16 -10.27 -5.75
CA LEU A 139 2.53 -9.34 -4.68
C LEU A 139 2.79 -7.93 -5.22
N LEU A 140 3.48 -7.79 -6.35
CA LEU A 140 3.72 -6.49 -7.00
C LEU A 140 2.39 -5.81 -7.34
N LEU A 141 1.47 -6.54 -8.00
CA LEU A 141 0.16 -6.01 -8.33
C LEU A 141 -0.66 -5.70 -7.07
N THR A 142 -0.58 -6.53 -6.02
CA THR A 142 -1.28 -6.27 -4.75
C THR A 142 -0.83 -4.95 -4.12
N LEU A 143 0.48 -4.71 -4.03
CA LEU A 143 1.06 -3.47 -3.50
C LEU A 143 0.68 -2.27 -4.37
N PHE A 144 0.76 -2.41 -5.70
CA PHE A 144 0.41 -1.35 -6.63
C PHE A 144 -1.08 -1.01 -6.60
N ARG A 145 -1.97 -2.02 -6.60
CA ARG A 145 -3.43 -1.85 -6.44
C ARG A 145 -3.76 -1.12 -5.15
N PHE A 146 -3.06 -1.43 -4.05
CA PHE A 146 -3.26 -0.72 -2.78
C PHE A 146 -2.99 0.78 -2.92
N VAL A 147 -1.86 1.17 -3.54
CA VAL A 147 -1.53 2.58 -3.83
C VAL A 147 -2.61 3.24 -4.70
N VAL A 148 -3.00 2.61 -5.81
CA VAL A 148 -4.01 3.17 -6.71
C VAL A 148 -5.35 3.33 -6.01
N PHE A 149 -5.81 2.32 -5.28
CA PHE A 149 -7.07 2.43 -4.55
C PHE A 149 -7.02 3.46 -3.42
N HIS A 150 -5.87 3.65 -2.77
CA HIS A 150 -5.69 4.70 -1.78
C HIS A 150 -5.99 6.08 -2.40
N GLU A 151 -5.37 6.40 -3.54
CA GLU A 151 -5.64 7.64 -4.28
C GLU A 151 -7.11 7.74 -4.75
N MET A 152 -7.68 6.62 -5.22
CA MET A 152 -9.11 6.59 -5.56
C MET A 152 -10.01 6.83 -4.33
N GLY A 153 -9.57 6.43 -3.14
CA GLY A 153 -10.25 6.71 -1.87
C GLY A 153 -10.33 8.21 -1.58
N HIS A 154 -9.26 8.96 -1.87
CA HIS A 154 -9.26 10.42 -1.79
C HIS A 154 -10.34 11.05 -2.69
N PHE A 155 -10.48 10.56 -3.93
CA PHE A 155 -11.57 10.98 -4.83
C PHE A 155 -12.96 10.56 -4.32
N TYR A 156 -13.11 9.31 -3.92
CA TYR A 156 -14.40 8.75 -3.48
C TYR A 156 -14.98 9.53 -2.30
N HIS A 157 -14.12 9.85 -1.34
CA HIS A 157 -14.47 10.60 -0.14
C HIS A 157 -14.43 12.11 -0.32
N GLN A 158 -13.98 12.59 -1.49
CA GLN A 158 -13.91 14.01 -1.86
C GLN A 158 -13.01 14.81 -0.91
N HIS A 159 -11.89 14.22 -0.49
CA HIS A 159 -10.96 14.83 0.47
C HIS A 159 -10.47 16.21 0.01
N GLY A 160 -10.17 16.38 -1.29
CA GLY A 160 -9.77 17.68 -1.85
C GLY A 160 -10.84 18.77 -1.76
N LYS A 161 -12.10 18.45 -2.08
CA LYS A 161 -13.22 19.41 -2.04
C LYS A 161 -13.59 19.85 -0.63
N ARG A 162 -13.34 19.00 0.36
CA ARG A 162 -13.66 19.23 1.77
C ARG A 162 -12.51 19.90 2.53
N SER A 163 -11.30 19.89 1.99
CA SER A 163 -10.19 20.61 2.57
C SER A 163 -10.42 22.13 2.44
N SER A 164 -10.18 22.88 3.52
CA SER A 164 -10.35 24.33 3.57
C SER A 164 -9.34 25.09 2.71
N ASP A 165 -8.31 24.41 2.21
CA ASP A 165 -7.38 24.93 1.22
C ASP A 165 -8.04 24.91 -0.15
N SER A 166 -8.73 26.00 -0.49
CA SER A 166 -9.24 26.28 -1.84
C SER A 166 -8.17 26.32 -2.94
N SER A 167 -6.89 26.11 -2.58
CA SER A 167 -5.73 26.04 -3.47
C SER A 167 -5.11 24.63 -3.59
N ALA A 168 -5.56 23.64 -2.80
CA ALA A 168 -5.05 22.28 -2.89
C ALA A 168 -5.72 21.54 -4.05
N SER A 169 -5.24 21.79 -5.27
CA SER A 169 -5.68 21.07 -6.49
C SER A 169 -5.27 19.59 -6.51
N MET A 170 -4.51 19.14 -5.50
CA MET A 170 -3.85 17.84 -5.46
C MET A 170 -3.60 17.38 -4.01
N ASP A 171 -3.94 16.13 -3.71
CA ASP A 171 -3.39 15.43 -2.54
C ASP A 171 -2.11 14.69 -2.97
N VAL A 172 -1.12 14.68 -2.08
CA VAL A 172 0.17 14.03 -2.32
C VAL A 172 0.40 13.01 -1.21
N ASP A 173 0.44 11.71 -1.55
CA ASP A 173 1.01 10.69 -0.66
C ASP A 173 2.54 10.90 -0.67
N SER A 174 2.96 11.84 0.18
CA SER A 174 4.36 12.22 0.33
C SER A 174 4.94 11.44 1.49
N ALA A 175 5.91 10.61 1.19
CA ALA A 175 6.67 9.94 2.23
C ALA A 175 7.60 10.88 3.05
N GLN A 176 7.47 12.21 2.92
CA GLN A 176 7.84 13.17 3.97
C GLN A 176 6.58 13.87 4.49
N PRO A 177 6.09 13.52 5.69
CA PRO A 177 4.99 14.22 6.30
C PRO A 177 5.42 15.63 6.75
N LYS A 178 4.59 16.63 6.48
CA LYS A 178 4.72 17.96 7.07
C LYS A 178 4.28 17.93 8.54
N LEU A 179 4.91 18.73 9.39
CA LEU A 179 4.40 19.01 10.73
C LEU A 179 3.31 20.08 10.62
N LEU A 180 2.16 19.82 11.24
CA LEU A 180 0.97 20.64 11.20
C LEU A 180 0.52 21.00 12.63
N PRO A 181 -0.26 22.07 12.80
CA PRO A 181 -1.04 22.28 14.02
C PRO A 181 -1.88 21.04 14.33
N GLU A 182 -2.06 20.70 15.61
CA GLU A 182 -2.63 19.42 16.04
C GLU A 182 -4.00 19.10 15.42
N ASN A 183 -4.91 20.08 15.32
CA ASN A 183 -6.21 19.87 14.68
C ASN A 183 -6.10 19.60 13.17
N GLU A 184 -5.19 20.28 12.48
CA GLU A 184 -4.93 20.05 11.06
C GLU A 184 -4.25 18.70 10.83
N ALA A 185 -3.35 18.29 11.74
CA ALA A 185 -2.73 16.97 11.73
C ALA A 185 -3.77 15.86 11.94
N LEU A 186 -4.70 16.03 12.89
CA LEU A 186 -5.79 15.10 13.12
C LEU A 186 -6.66 14.91 11.87
N ASP A 187 -7.07 16.01 11.23
CA ASP A 187 -7.88 15.93 10.02
C ASP A 187 -7.09 15.36 8.83
N ALA A 188 -5.81 15.69 8.67
CA ALA A 188 -4.95 15.12 7.64
C ALA A 188 -4.78 13.60 7.83
N GLN A 189 -4.40 13.15 9.03
CA GLN A 189 -4.24 11.72 9.32
C GLN A 189 -5.55 10.94 9.20
N ALA A 190 -6.67 11.53 9.59
CA ALA A 190 -7.98 10.90 9.44
C ALA A 190 -8.34 10.66 7.96
N ARG A 191 -8.01 11.59 7.05
CA ARG A 191 -8.18 11.42 5.60
C ARG A 191 -7.37 10.23 5.08
N GLU A 192 -6.09 10.16 5.43
CA GLU A 192 -5.20 9.07 5.02
C GLU A 192 -5.74 7.70 5.44
N ILE A 193 -6.20 7.59 6.69
CA ILE A 193 -6.75 6.33 7.22
C ILE A 193 -8.06 5.95 6.53
N VAL A 194 -8.91 6.93 6.23
CA VAL A 194 -10.15 6.68 5.48
C VAL A 194 -9.84 6.21 4.06
N ALA A 195 -8.82 6.78 3.40
CA ALA A 195 -8.33 6.33 2.10
C ALA A 195 -7.72 4.91 2.16
N ASP A 196 -6.93 4.60 3.20
CA ASP A 196 -6.39 3.26 3.42
C ASP A 196 -7.48 2.21 3.61
N LYS A 197 -8.52 2.56 4.38
CA LYS A 197 -9.66 1.68 4.60
C LYS A 197 -10.36 1.40 3.27
N PHE A 198 -10.59 2.44 2.46
CA PHE A 198 -11.15 2.27 1.13
C PHE A 198 -10.28 1.34 0.27
N ALA A 199 -8.96 1.54 0.29
CA ALA A 199 -8.02 0.71 -0.44
C ALA A 199 -8.07 -0.77 -0.01
N MET A 200 -8.08 -1.04 1.28
CA MET A 200 -8.17 -2.40 1.82
C MET A 200 -9.50 -3.09 1.46
N ASP A 201 -10.61 -2.34 1.50
CA ASP A 201 -11.93 -2.85 1.14
C ASP A 201 -11.98 -3.23 -0.36
N MET A 202 -11.49 -2.35 -1.22
CA MET A 202 -11.42 -2.60 -2.67
C MET A 202 -10.46 -3.74 -3.01
N LEU A 203 -9.30 -3.79 -2.36
CA LEU A 203 -8.33 -4.86 -2.55
C LEU A 203 -8.89 -6.23 -2.16
N THR A 204 -9.68 -6.29 -1.09
CA THR A 204 -10.39 -7.51 -0.67
C THR A 204 -11.38 -7.95 -1.74
N ILE A 205 -12.22 -7.03 -2.26
CA ILE A 205 -13.20 -7.33 -3.31
C ILE A 205 -12.50 -7.82 -4.59
N CYS A 206 -11.44 -7.12 -5.02
CA CYS A 206 -10.68 -7.51 -6.21
C CYS A 206 -10.01 -8.87 -6.04
N THR A 207 -9.44 -9.15 -4.87
CA THR A 207 -8.83 -10.45 -4.56
C THR A 207 -9.86 -11.58 -4.63
N GLU A 208 -11.04 -11.40 -4.04
CA GLU A 208 -12.10 -12.41 -4.09
C GLU A 208 -12.58 -12.66 -5.52
N ALA A 209 -12.79 -11.60 -6.31
CA ALA A 209 -13.21 -11.71 -7.71
C ALA A 209 -12.13 -12.38 -8.59
N GLU A 210 -10.86 -12.05 -8.37
CA GLU A 210 -9.73 -12.59 -9.13
C GLU A 210 -9.53 -14.08 -8.86
N ILE A 211 -9.61 -14.51 -7.59
CA ILE A 211 -9.53 -15.93 -7.22
C ILE A 211 -10.67 -16.69 -7.91
N GLU A 212 -11.92 -16.21 -7.82
CA GLU A 212 -13.04 -16.93 -8.43
C GLU A 212 -12.90 -17.04 -9.96
N ARG A 213 -12.43 -15.97 -10.62
CA ARG A 213 -12.23 -15.94 -12.06
C ARG A 213 -11.05 -16.82 -12.53
N MET A 214 -10.00 -16.94 -11.71
CA MET A 214 -8.70 -17.49 -12.14
C MET A 214 -8.30 -18.78 -11.41
N LYS A 215 -9.08 -19.32 -10.47
CA LYS A 215 -8.75 -20.48 -9.63
C LYS A 215 -8.15 -21.70 -10.35
N SER A 216 -8.55 -21.94 -11.61
CA SER A 216 -8.08 -23.07 -12.42
C SER A 216 -6.86 -22.77 -13.29
N THR A 217 -6.32 -21.55 -13.25
CA THR A 217 -5.14 -21.17 -14.04
C THR A 217 -3.86 -21.65 -13.37
N PRO A 218 -2.81 -22.03 -14.13
CA PRO A 218 -1.51 -22.40 -13.57
C PRO A 218 -0.88 -21.29 -12.71
N PHE A 219 -1.26 -20.03 -12.97
CA PHE A 219 -0.81 -18.86 -12.21
C PHE A 219 -1.47 -18.77 -10.83
N MET A 220 -2.80 -18.81 -10.75
CA MET A 220 -3.53 -18.57 -9.50
C MET A 220 -3.70 -19.84 -8.65
N ALA A 221 -3.80 -21.03 -9.26
CA ALA A 221 -3.99 -22.28 -8.53
C ALA A 221 -2.99 -22.52 -7.38
N PRO A 222 -1.66 -22.33 -7.54
CA PRO A 222 -0.72 -22.47 -6.43
C PRO A 222 -0.91 -21.38 -5.36
N LEU A 223 -1.17 -20.13 -5.76
CA LEU A 223 -1.42 -19.02 -4.83
C LEU A 223 -2.66 -19.27 -3.98
N GLU A 224 -3.77 -19.67 -4.61
CA GLU A 224 -5.01 -20.00 -3.90
C GLU A 224 -4.79 -21.16 -2.94
N LYS A 225 -4.25 -22.28 -3.42
CA LYS A 225 -4.10 -23.49 -2.61
C LYS A 225 -3.19 -23.29 -1.39
N LYS A 226 -2.09 -22.55 -1.57
CA LYS A 226 -0.99 -22.50 -0.59
C LYS A 226 -0.97 -21.23 0.25
N LEU A 227 -1.41 -20.09 -0.30
CA LEU A 227 -1.32 -18.79 0.35
C LEU A 227 -2.69 -18.16 0.65
N LEU A 228 -3.69 -18.36 -0.22
CA LEU A 228 -4.98 -17.64 -0.19
C LEU A 228 -6.20 -18.57 0.02
N ASN A 229 -5.98 -19.73 0.65
CA ASN A 229 -6.96 -20.82 0.71
C ASN A 229 -8.16 -20.59 1.63
N SER A 230 -8.16 -19.49 2.39
CA SER A 230 -9.26 -19.13 3.28
C SER A 230 -9.40 -17.61 3.37
N LYS A 231 -10.57 -17.13 3.81
CA LYS A 231 -10.80 -15.70 4.06
C LYS A 231 -9.81 -15.12 5.06
N GLU A 232 -9.48 -15.88 6.10
CA GLU A 232 -8.49 -15.51 7.10
C GLU A 232 -7.10 -15.35 6.46
N ARG A 233 -6.65 -16.32 5.68
CA ARG A 233 -5.34 -16.29 5.00
C ARG A 233 -5.25 -15.14 4.00
N ARG A 234 -6.31 -14.88 3.25
CA ARG A 234 -6.42 -13.72 2.35
C ARG A 234 -6.27 -12.42 3.12
N ALA A 235 -7.03 -12.24 4.19
CA ALA A 235 -6.95 -11.05 5.03
C ALA A 235 -5.55 -10.86 5.65
N GLN A 236 -4.93 -11.93 6.13
CA GLN A 236 -3.55 -11.89 6.63
C GLN A 236 -2.57 -11.44 5.55
N PHE A 237 -2.65 -12.01 4.34
CA PHE A 237 -1.79 -11.63 3.23
C PHE A 237 -1.95 -10.16 2.84
N LEU A 238 -3.19 -9.67 2.72
CA LEU A 238 -3.46 -8.28 2.36
C LEU A 238 -2.98 -7.30 3.44
N LEU A 239 -3.18 -7.62 4.72
CA LEU A 239 -2.66 -6.83 5.84
C LEU A 239 -1.12 -6.80 5.85
N GLN A 240 -0.48 -7.95 5.58
CA GLN A 240 0.98 -8.03 5.46
C GLN A 240 1.49 -7.18 4.30
N ALA A 241 0.85 -7.25 3.12
CA ALA A 241 1.22 -6.43 1.98
C ALA A 241 1.11 -4.93 2.28
N ALA A 242 -0.03 -4.50 2.86
CA ALA A 242 -0.22 -3.11 3.26
C ALA A 242 0.81 -2.64 4.29
N TYR A 243 1.12 -3.46 5.30
CA TYR A 243 2.16 -3.12 6.26
C TYR A 243 3.55 -3.04 5.63
N ILE A 244 3.90 -4.01 4.79
CA ILE A 244 5.17 -4.02 4.07
C ILE A 244 5.31 -2.73 3.26
N TYR A 245 4.25 -2.30 2.57
CA TYR A 245 4.22 -1.01 1.90
C TYR A 245 4.51 0.14 2.88
N PHE A 246 3.73 0.28 3.94
CA PHE A 246 3.89 1.38 4.90
C PHE A 246 5.28 1.40 5.53
N ALA A 247 5.74 0.28 6.07
CA ALA A 247 7.05 0.18 6.72
C ALA A 247 8.20 0.44 5.74
N ALA A 248 8.04 0.07 4.46
CA ALA A 248 9.03 0.32 3.43
C ALA A 248 9.05 1.79 2.98
N THR A 249 7.90 2.46 2.89
CA THR A 249 7.83 3.85 2.39
C THR A 249 8.03 4.90 3.47
N ASP A 250 7.79 4.56 4.75
CA ASP A 250 7.99 5.46 5.88
C ASP A 250 9.46 5.88 6.00
N ARG A 251 9.69 7.19 6.21
CA ARG A 251 11.03 7.79 6.32
C ARG A 251 11.47 7.99 7.76
N LEU A 252 10.60 7.76 8.73
CA LEU A 252 10.92 8.02 10.12
C LEU A 252 11.70 6.85 10.70
N PRO A 253 12.86 7.09 11.35
CA PRO A 253 13.36 6.11 12.30
C PRO A 253 12.30 5.94 13.39
N ASP A 254 12.16 4.72 13.90
CA ASP A 254 11.20 4.28 14.92
C ASP A 254 11.15 5.11 16.24
N SER A 255 11.97 6.17 16.34
CA SER A 255 12.00 7.18 17.39
C SER A 255 11.40 8.51 16.91
N VAL A 256 10.13 8.78 17.23
CA VAL A 256 9.65 9.89 18.12
C VAL A 256 8.11 9.87 18.14
N PRO A 257 7.48 9.45 19.25
CA PRO A 257 6.02 9.47 19.41
C PRO A 257 5.39 10.87 19.46
N GLU A 258 6.11 11.89 19.95
CA GLU A 258 5.51 13.22 20.19
C GLU A 258 5.24 14.02 18.90
N ASP A 259 6.13 13.95 17.91
CA ASP A 259 5.93 14.63 16.63
C ASP A 259 4.99 13.87 15.70
N SER A 260 4.80 12.56 15.90
CA SER A 260 3.91 11.73 15.09
C SER A 260 2.45 12.18 15.13
N ILE A 261 2.03 12.78 16.23
CA ILE A 261 0.68 13.36 16.42
C ILE A 261 0.49 14.59 15.51
N LYS A 262 1.57 15.29 15.18
CA LYS A 262 1.57 16.52 14.37
C LYS A 262 1.85 16.27 12.89
N MET A 263 2.08 15.02 12.49
CA MET A 263 2.39 14.70 11.10
C MET A 263 1.15 14.76 10.20
N SER A 264 1.33 15.20 8.96
CA SER A 264 0.28 15.13 7.93
C SER A 264 -0.14 13.70 7.56
N HIS A 265 0.76 12.72 7.73
CA HIS A 265 0.49 11.31 7.46
C HIS A 265 0.71 10.50 8.73
N PRO A 266 -0.15 9.52 9.04
CA PRO A 266 0.01 8.70 10.23
C PRO A 266 1.18 7.72 10.07
N PRO A 267 1.90 7.38 11.16
CA PRO A 267 2.98 6.40 11.11
C PRO A 267 2.54 5.03 10.62
N ALA A 268 3.45 4.26 10.01
CA ALA A 268 3.15 2.94 9.45
C ALA A 268 2.46 1.98 10.45
N ALA A 269 2.99 1.89 11.67
CA ALA A 269 2.43 1.04 12.73
C ALA A 269 0.99 1.44 13.10
N PHE A 270 0.69 2.73 13.08
CA PHE A 270 -0.62 3.26 13.41
C PHE A 270 -1.65 2.92 12.32
N ARG A 271 -1.28 3.12 11.04
CA ARG A 271 -2.11 2.75 9.88
C ARG A 271 -2.46 1.27 9.92
N LEU A 272 -1.48 0.42 10.21
CA LEU A 272 -1.68 -1.03 10.31
C LEU A 272 -2.64 -1.44 11.42
N VAL A 273 -2.47 -0.93 12.64
CA VAL A 273 -3.37 -1.27 13.77
C VAL A 273 -4.82 -0.91 13.41
N THR A 274 -5.00 0.22 12.74
CA THR A 274 -6.33 0.69 12.31
C THR A 274 -6.93 -0.23 11.24
N LEU A 275 -6.17 -0.58 10.20
CA LEU A 275 -6.61 -1.52 9.18
C LEU A 275 -6.90 -2.91 9.75
N ALA A 276 -6.06 -3.38 10.67
CA ALA A 276 -6.26 -4.67 11.32
C ALA A 276 -7.57 -4.68 12.10
N ALA A 277 -7.85 -3.65 12.91
CA ALA A 277 -9.12 -3.52 13.62
C ALA A 277 -10.31 -3.62 12.64
N MET A 278 -10.28 -2.87 11.54
CA MET A 278 -11.35 -2.86 10.54
C MET A 278 -11.54 -4.21 9.83
N VAL A 279 -10.44 -4.90 9.49
CA VAL A 279 -10.49 -6.24 8.89
C VAL A 279 -11.02 -7.26 9.89
N THR A 280 -10.62 -7.17 11.17
CA THR A 280 -11.12 -8.10 12.21
C THR A 280 -12.61 -7.98 12.47
N GLU A 281 -13.18 -6.77 12.40
CA GLU A 281 -14.62 -6.56 12.53
C GLU A 281 -15.42 -7.33 11.45
N LYS A 282 -14.85 -7.51 10.26
CA LYS A 282 -15.49 -8.21 9.14
C LYS A 282 -15.34 -9.73 9.20
N LEU A 283 -14.27 -10.24 9.80
CA LEU A 283 -13.98 -11.68 9.91
C LEU A 283 -14.68 -12.34 11.11
N GLY A 284 -15.10 -11.55 12.10
CA GLY A 284 -15.68 -12.04 13.34
C GLY A 284 -14.63 -12.54 14.36
N ASN A 285 -15.02 -12.59 15.64
CA ASN A 285 -14.10 -12.70 16.79
C ASN A 285 -13.12 -13.89 16.77
N LYS A 286 -13.50 -15.04 16.19
CA LYS A 286 -12.64 -16.24 16.16
C LYS A 286 -11.47 -16.09 15.19
N GLN A 287 -11.67 -15.40 14.07
CA GLN A 287 -10.66 -15.21 13.02
C GLN A 287 -9.84 -13.92 13.22
N ALA A 288 -10.34 -13.02 14.07
CA ALA A 288 -9.69 -11.75 14.42
C ALA A 288 -8.29 -11.92 15.02
N HIS A 289 -8.09 -12.93 15.89
CA HIS A 289 -6.80 -13.16 16.56
C HIS A 289 -5.67 -13.49 15.58
N SER A 290 -5.97 -14.31 14.57
CA SER A 290 -5.01 -14.68 13.53
C SER A 290 -4.70 -13.52 12.58
N ALA A 291 -5.69 -12.70 12.24
CA ALA A 291 -5.48 -11.49 11.43
C ALA A 291 -4.64 -10.45 12.19
N LEU A 292 -4.85 -10.30 13.50
CA LEU A 292 -3.98 -9.50 14.36
C LEU A 292 -2.56 -10.07 14.45
N ALA A 293 -2.38 -11.39 14.50
CA ALA A 293 -1.04 -11.98 14.47
C ALA A 293 -0.24 -11.61 13.20
N ALA A 294 -0.92 -11.40 12.06
CA ALA A 294 -0.27 -10.95 10.83
C ALA A 294 0.39 -9.58 10.95
N THR A 295 -0.16 -8.69 11.80
CA THR A 295 0.45 -7.38 12.10
C THR A 295 1.82 -7.53 12.76
N ILE A 296 1.94 -8.46 13.71
CA ILE A 296 3.17 -8.77 14.45
C ILE A 296 4.22 -9.38 13.51
N VAL A 297 3.79 -10.25 12.59
CA VAL A 297 4.68 -10.90 11.62
C VAL A 297 5.22 -9.91 10.59
N GLY A 298 4.49 -8.83 10.29
CA GLY A 298 4.90 -7.84 9.30
C GLY A 298 6.31 -7.26 9.52
N ASP A 299 6.65 -6.91 10.77
CA ASP A 299 7.97 -6.34 11.09
C ASP A 299 9.09 -7.38 10.89
N ALA A 300 8.84 -8.63 11.26
CA ALA A 300 9.77 -9.72 11.00
C ALA A 300 9.99 -9.96 9.49
N LEU A 301 8.94 -9.81 8.67
CA LEU A 301 9.06 -9.92 7.20
C LEU A 301 9.96 -8.83 6.63
N ILE A 302 9.76 -7.56 7.05
CA ILE A 302 10.62 -6.45 6.63
C ILE A 302 12.05 -6.64 7.14
N ALA A 303 12.22 -7.10 8.38
CA ALA A 303 13.53 -7.38 8.96
C ALA A 303 14.33 -8.39 8.13
N VAL A 304 13.67 -9.48 7.71
CA VAL A 304 14.29 -10.51 6.89
C VAL A 304 14.48 -10.06 5.43
N ALA A 305 13.50 -9.38 4.82
CA ALA A 305 13.61 -8.85 3.45
C ALA A 305 14.84 -7.94 3.28
N LEU A 306 15.11 -7.11 4.30
CA LEU A 306 16.10 -6.06 4.26
C LEU A 306 17.39 -6.39 5.01
N ASP A 307 17.47 -7.56 5.64
CA ASP A 307 18.60 -7.96 6.51
C ASP A 307 18.89 -6.92 7.62
N ARG A 308 17.83 -6.50 8.31
CA ARG A 308 17.90 -5.65 9.50
C ARG A 308 17.44 -6.41 10.74
N GLN A 309 17.72 -5.86 11.91
CA GLN A 309 17.14 -6.33 13.17
C GLN A 309 15.66 -5.90 13.24
N PRO A 310 14.75 -6.78 13.71
CA PRO A 310 13.35 -6.42 13.92
C PRO A 310 13.22 -5.45 15.10
N ASP A 311 12.23 -4.56 15.02
CA ASP A 311 11.90 -3.68 16.14
C ASP A 311 10.96 -4.40 17.12
N GLN A 312 11.53 -5.05 18.12
CA GLN A 312 10.74 -5.80 19.10
C GLN A 312 9.78 -4.94 19.94
N LYS A 313 9.89 -3.61 19.91
CA LYS A 313 9.12 -2.69 20.75
C LYS A 313 8.05 -1.91 19.98
N TRP A 314 7.96 -2.03 18.67
CA TRP A 314 7.07 -1.18 17.87
C TRP A 314 5.60 -1.27 18.32
N LEU A 315 5.10 -2.48 18.58
CA LEU A 315 3.72 -2.66 19.02
C LEU A 315 3.49 -2.12 20.44
N ALA A 316 4.46 -2.30 21.34
CA ALA A 316 4.38 -1.77 22.69
C ALA A 316 4.36 -0.23 22.68
N ARG A 317 5.09 0.41 21.75
CA ARG A 317 5.02 1.87 21.58
C ARG A 317 3.63 2.33 21.18
N MET A 318 2.91 1.58 20.34
CA MET A 318 1.53 1.91 19.94
C MET A 318 0.52 1.84 21.10
N GLN A 319 0.87 1.20 22.21
CA GLN A 319 0.03 1.15 23.43
C GLN A 319 0.29 2.32 24.40
N ALA A 320 1.19 3.24 24.06
CA ALA A 320 1.44 4.43 24.88
C ALA A 320 0.14 5.24 25.07
N PRO A 321 -0.18 5.72 26.29
CA PRO A 321 -1.43 6.44 26.55
C PRO A 321 -1.69 7.62 25.62
N THR A 322 -0.64 8.35 25.22
CA THR A 322 -0.71 9.47 24.28
C THR A 322 -1.19 9.06 22.89
N LEU A 323 -0.68 7.93 22.37
CA LEU A 323 -1.07 7.40 21.06
C LEU A 323 -2.46 6.76 21.10
N VAL A 324 -2.84 6.14 22.23
CA VAL A 324 -4.19 5.64 22.45
C VAL A 324 -5.21 6.79 22.45
N GLU A 325 -4.88 7.91 23.11
CA GLU A 325 -5.76 9.07 23.12
C GLU A 325 -5.84 9.75 21.74
N HIS A 326 -4.69 9.88 21.06
CA HIS A 326 -4.65 10.34 19.67
C HIS A 326 -5.52 9.47 18.75
N TYR A 327 -5.48 8.15 18.92
CA TYR A 327 -6.35 7.23 18.18
C TYR A 327 -7.84 7.51 18.40
N LYS A 328 -8.26 7.74 19.65
CA LYS A 328 -9.67 8.07 19.94
C LYS A 328 -10.09 9.38 19.27
N ASN A 329 -9.20 10.39 19.28
CA ASN A 329 -9.45 11.67 18.63
C ASN A 329 -9.59 11.50 17.11
N LEU A 330 -8.69 10.74 16.48
CA LEU A 330 -8.76 10.40 15.06
C LEU A 330 -10.03 9.63 14.70
N TYR A 331 -10.38 8.62 15.49
CA TYR A 331 -11.58 7.81 15.29
C TYR A 331 -12.84 8.68 15.28
N GLY A 332 -12.91 9.70 16.15
CA GLY A 332 -13.99 10.68 16.15
C GLY A 332 -14.08 11.53 14.87
N ARG A 333 -13.00 11.63 14.09
CA ARG A 333 -12.95 12.38 12.81
C ARG A 333 -13.29 11.55 11.58
N PHE A 334 -13.24 10.21 11.65
CA PHE A 334 -13.44 9.36 10.48
C PHE A 334 -14.81 9.58 9.82
N SER A 335 -15.87 9.76 10.59
CA SER A 335 -17.23 9.97 10.06
C SER A 335 -17.36 11.26 9.25
N PHE A 336 -16.61 12.30 9.61
CA PHE A 336 -16.58 13.57 8.88
C PHE A 336 -15.88 13.44 7.52
N TRP A 337 -14.78 12.68 7.47
CA TRP A 337 -14.02 12.46 6.25
C TRP A 337 -14.58 11.34 5.37
N THR A 338 -15.44 10.49 5.92
CA THR A 338 -16.19 9.51 5.15
C THR A 338 -17.35 10.19 4.41
N LYS A 339 -17.66 9.73 3.19
CA LYS A 339 -18.92 10.11 2.52
C LYS A 339 -20.01 9.20 3.08
N ASN A 340 -21.08 9.75 3.64
CA ASN A 340 -22.25 8.95 4.05
C ASN A 340 -22.69 8.08 2.87
N SER A 341 -22.55 6.77 3.01
CA SER A 341 -22.55 5.81 1.88
C SER A 341 -23.91 5.77 1.18
N PRO A 342 -23.98 5.98 -0.15
CA PRO A 342 -24.98 5.32 -0.96
C PRO A 342 -24.37 4.00 -1.45
N ARG A 343 -24.80 2.89 -0.85
CA ARG A 343 -24.74 1.51 -1.36
C ARG A 343 -23.69 1.27 -2.47
N LEU A 344 -22.43 1.05 -2.09
CA LEU A 344 -21.48 0.42 -3.01
C LEU A 344 -21.87 -1.05 -3.19
N MET A 345 -22.22 -1.41 -4.43
CA MET A 345 -22.12 -2.76 -4.99
C MET A 345 -22.92 -3.87 -4.28
N ARG A 346 -24.25 -3.86 -4.42
CA ARG A 346 -24.93 -5.14 -4.70
C ARG A 346 -24.76 -5.35 -6.20
N GLY A 347 -23.95 -6.33 -6.59
CA GLY A 347 -23.82 -6.74 -7.98
C GLY A 347 -25.21 -6.89 -8.59
N LYS A 348 -25.44 -6.22 -9.73
CA LYS A 348 -26.52 -6.62 -10.62
C LYS A 348 -26.12 -7.99 -11.15
N ASN A 349 -26.67 -9.03 -10.54
CA ASN A 349 -26.83 -10.30 -11.23
C ASN A 349 -27.88 -10.06 -12.31
N GLU A 350 -27.42 -9.90 -13.55
CA GLU A 350 -28.21 -10.20 -14.75
C GLU A 350 -27.57 -11.41 -15.44
#